data_AF-A0A7J8GG23-F1
#
_entry.id   AF-A0A7J8GG23-F1
#
_cell.length_a   1.000
_cell.length_b   1.000
_cell.length_c   1.000
_cell.angle_alpha   90.00
_cell.angle_beta   90.00
_cell.angle_gamma   90.00
#
_symmetry.space_group_name_H-M   'P 1'
#
loop_
_entity.id
_entity.type
_entity.pdbx_description
1 polymer ?
#
loop_
_entity_poly.entity_id
_entity_poly.type
_entity_poly.pdbx_seq_one_letter_code
_entity_poly.pdbx_strand_id
1 'polypeptide(L)'
;MSELHGNMYIEVCTACTPNREYVRVFDVTERTALHRHQTGRACHKCGAPLRDTIVHFGERGTLGQPLNWEAATQAASRADTILCLGSSLKVLKKYPRLWCMTRPPSRRPRLYIVNLQWTPKDDWAALKLHGKCDDVMRLLMDELGLEIPPYSR
;
A
#
# COMPACT_ATOMS: atom_id res chain seq x y z
N MET A 1 1.15 -8.97 0.72
CA MET A 1 1.38 -7.52 0.55
C MET A 1 0.29 -6.98 -0.38
N SER A 2 -0.12 -5.72 -0.19
CA SER A 2 -1.12 -5.06 -1.05
C SER A 2 -0.64 -3.64 -1.37
N GLU A 3 -0.32 -3.39 -2.63
CA GLU A 3 0.29 -2.13 -3.09
C GLU A 3 -0.79 -1.25 -3.71
N LEU A 4 -1.68 -0.71 -2.87
CA LEU A 4 -2.96 -0.10 -3.28
C LEU A 4 -2.85 1.07 -4.28
N HIS A 5 -1.66 1.67 -4.41
CA HIS A 5 -1.37 2.79 -5.30
C HIS A 5 -0.41 2.42 -6.45
N GLY A 6 -0.09 1.14 -6.59
CA GLY A 6 0.82 0.62 -7.61
C GLY A 6 2.26 0.52 -7.14
N ASN A 7 3.08 -0.02 -8.03
CA ASN A 7 4.51 -0.21 -7.88
C ASN A 7 5.22 0.22 -9.16
N MET A 8 6.15 1.16 -9.05
CA MET A 8 6.91 1.71 -10.18
C MET A 8 7.85 0.69 -10.85
N TYR A 9 8.02 -0.49 -10.26
CA TYR A 9 8.83 -1.59 -10.78
C TYR A 9 8.00 -2.73 -11.36
N ILE A 10 6.66 -2.61 -11.39
CA ILE A 10 5.77 -3.65 -11.89
C ILE A 10 4.97 -3.11 -13.07
N GLU A 11 5.04 -3.82 -14.20
CA GLU A 11 4.16 -3.64 -15.34
C GLU A 11 3.35 -4.92 -15.59
N VAL A 12 2.15 -4.78 -16.13
CA VAL A 12 1.16 -5.86 -16.22
C VAL A 12 0.61 -5.97 -17.63
N CYS A 13 0.47 -7.20 -18.10
CA CYS A 13 -0.36 -7.52 -19.27
C CYS A 13 -1.79 -7.80 -18.82
N THR A 14 -2.73 -6.95 -19.23
CA THR A 14 -4.17 -7.09 -18.93
C THR A 14 -4.94 -7.85 -20.02
N ALA A 15 -4.26 -8.27 -21.09
CA ALA A 15 -4.85 -9.08 -22.16
C ALA A 15 -4.72 -10.59 -21.90
N CYS A 16 -3.80 -10.99 -21.01
CA CYS A 16 -3.68 -12.38 -20.58
C CYS A 16 -4.70 -12.68 -19.47
N THR A 17 -5.20 -13.92 -19.44
CA THR A 17 -5.98 -14.43 -18.31
C THR A 17 -5.26 -15.64 -17.70
N PRO A 18 -4.87 -15.60 -16.41
CA PRO A 18 -4.88 -14.41 -15.55
C PRO A 18 -3.91 -13.33 -16.07
N ASN A 19 -4.06 -12.10 -15.57
CA ASN A 19 -3.12 -11.02 -15.85
C ASN A 19 -1.69 -11.48 -15.54
N ARG A 20 -0.72 -11.01 -16.32
CA ARG A 20 0.69 -11.38 -16.14
C ARG A 20 1.51 -10.18 -15.68
N GLU A 21 2.12 -10.30 -14.51
CA GLU A 21 2.98 -9.29 -13.91
C GLU A 21 4.43 -9.48 -14.36
N TYR A 22 5.13 -8.37 -14.54
CA TYR A 22 6.56 -8.31 -14.84
C TYR A 22 7.21 -7.38 -13.82
N VAL A 23 7.94 -7.96 -12.87
CA VAL A 23 8.78 -7.20 -11.93
C VAL A 23 10.08 -6.84 -12.65
N ARG A 24 10.45 -5.56 -12.59
CA ARG A 24 11.62 -4.99 -13.26
C ARG A 24 12.59 -4.42 -12.23
N VAL A 25 13.85 -4.28 -12.63
CA VAL A 25 14.90 -3.62 -11.84
C VAL A 25 15.00 -2.12 -12.15
N PHE A 26 14.08 -1.60 -12.95
CA PHE A 26 14.05 -0.21 -13.42
C PHE A 26 12.62 0.34 -13.33
N ASP A 27 12.49 1.67 -13.33
CA ASP A 27 11.22 2.38 -13.31
C ASP A 27 10.43 2.12 -14.62
N VAL A 28 9.23 1.55 -14.51
CA VAL A 28 8.36 1.28 -15.65
C VAL A 28 7.52 2.48 -16.08
N THR A 29 7.55 3.58 -15.31
CA THR A 29 6.62 4.72 -15.37
C THR A 29 7.16 5.92 -16.14
N GLU A 30 8.41 5.88 -16.62
CA GLU A 30 9.07 7.00 -17.32
C GLU A 30 8.28 7.56 -18.52
N ARG A 31 7.42 6.74 -19.15
CA ARG A 31 6.61 7.11 -20.31
C ARG A 31 5.12 7.21 -20.00
N THR A 32 4.74 7.01 -18.74
CA THR A 32 3.34 6.92 -18.32
C THR A 32 2.89 8.19 -17.60
N ALA A 33 1.58 8.39 -17.48
CA ALA A 33 0.97 9.56 -16.88
C ALA A 33 -0.49 9.26 -16.52
N LEU A 34 -1.16 10.23 -15.89
CA LEU A 34 -2.61 10.20 -15.67
C LEU A 34 -3.34 9.79 -16.96
N HIS A 35 -4.14 8.72 -16.87
CA HIS A 35 -4.91 8.10 -17.95
C HIS A 35 -4.08 7.51 -19.11
N ARG A 36 -2.75 7.52 -19.03
CA ARG A 36 -1.84 6.97 -20.03
C ARG A 36 -0.84 6.00 -19.37
N HIS A 37 -1.24 4.74 -19.29
CA HIS A 37 -0.46 3.72 -18.58
C HIS A 37 0.39 2.81 -19.48
N GLN A 38 0.34 2.94 -20.81
CA GLN A 38 1.13 2.05 -21.68
C GLN A 38 2.63 2.32 -21.50
N THR A 39 3.38 1.27 -21.16
CA THR A 39 4.81 1.42 -20.85
C THR A 39 5.71 1.45 -22.08
N GLY A 40 5.14 1.18 -23.27
CA GLY A 40 5.87 1.04 -24.53
C GLY A 40 6.54 -0.32 -24.72
N ARG A 41 6.34 -1.27 -23.80
CA ARG A 41 6.83 -2.65 -23.91
C ARG A 41 5.69 -3.61 -24.24
N ALA A 42 6.04 -4.78 -24.78
CA ALA A 42 5.08 -5.82 -25.17
C ALA A 42 5.17 -7.04 -24.25
N CYS A 43 4.04 -7.69 -24.02
CA CYS A 43 3.95 -8.91 -23.25
C CYS A 43 4.70 -10.04 -23.94
N HIS A 44 5.59 -10.74 -23.22
CA HIS A 44 6.38 -11.85 -23.76
C HIS A 44 5.52 -13.08 -24.14
N LYS A 45 4.25 -13.13 -23.71
CA LYS A 45 3.33 -14.24 -24.00
C LYS A 45 2.45 -13.99 -25.22
N CYS A 46 1.80 -12.83 -25.27
CA CYS A 46 0.75 -12.54 -26.24
C CYS A 46 1.04 -11.32 -27.13
N GLY A 47 2.18 -10.64 -26.94
CA GLY A 47 2.55 -9.45 -27.71
C GLY A 47 1.76 -8.18 -27.40
N ALA A 48 0.68 -8.25 -26.60
CA ALA A 48 -0.11 -7.07 -26.26
C ALA A 48 0.71 -6.04 -25.44
N PRO A 49 0.38 -4.74 -25.55
CA PRO A 49 1.06 -3.70 -24.78
C PRO A 49 0.96 -3.92 -23.26
N LEU A 50 2.09 -3.73 -22.57
CA LEU A 50 2.17 -3.72 -21.12
C LEU A 50 1.74 -2.35 -20.58
N ARG A 51 1.22 -2.35 -19.35
CA ARG A 51 0.78 -1.15 -18.64
C ARG A 51 1.43 -1.07 -17.26
N ASP A 52 1.72 0.13 -16.76
CA ASP A 52 2.13 0.30 -15.37
C ASP A 52 0.98 -0.03 -14.40
N THR A 53 1.31 -0.04 -13.10
CA THR A 53 0.35 -0.34 -12.03
C THR A 53 -0.06 0.89 -11.21
N ILE A 54 0.45 2.08 -11.54
CA ILE A 54 0.28 3.30 -10.76
C ILE A 54 -1.16 3.76 -10.82
N VAL A 55 -1.70 4.16 -9.66
CA VAL A 55 -3.02 4.77 -9.55
C VAL A 55 -2.85 6.25 -9.24
N HIS A 56 -3.03 7.10 -10.24
CA HIS A 56 -2.93 8.55 -10.05
C HIS A 56 -4.16 9.10 -9.29
N PHE A 57 -4.01 10.30 -8.74
CA PHE A 57 -5.16 11.02 -8.18
C PHE A 57 -6.23 11.25 -9.25
N GLY A 58 -7.47 10.91 -8.92
CA GLY A 58 -8.60 10.96 -9.86
C GLY A 58 -8.84 9.64 -10.59
N GLU A 59 -7.97 8.64 -10.42
CA GLU A 59 -8.14 7.32 -11.03
C GLU A 59 -8.68 6.28 -10.06
N ARG A 60 -9.21 5.21 -10.65
CA ARG A 60 -9.58 4.00 -9.94
C ARG A 60 -8.66 2.88 -10.40
N GLY A 61 -7.89 2.32 -9.46
CA GLY A 61 -7.13 1.10 -9.72
C GLY A 61 -8.05 -0.08 -10.01
N THR A 62 -7.89 -0.69 -11.19
CA THR A 62 -8.70 -1.83 -11.67
C THR A 62 -7.94 -3.16 -11.68
N LEU A 63 -6.64 -3.12 -11.44
CA LEU A 63 -5.80 -4.32 -11.42
C LEU A 63 -6.03 -5.15 -10.15
N GLY A 64 -6.03 -6.47 -10.30
CA GLY A 64 -6.06 -7.41 -9.17
C GLY A 64 -4.76 -7.34 -8.37
N GLN A 65 -3.64 -7.71 -9.00
CA GLN A 65 -2.28 -7.52 -8.47
C GLN A 65 -1.56 -6.39 -9.23
N PRO A 66 -0.66 -5.63 -8.57
CA PRO A 66 -0.23 -5.75 -7.17
C PRO A 66 -1.14 -5.00 -6.18
N LEU A 67 -2.20 -4.33 -6.66
CA LEU A 67 -3.08 -3.49 -5.82
C LEU A 67 -3.69 -4.27 -4.65
N ASN A 68 -4.18 -5.47 -4.95
CA ASN A 68 -4.65 -6.47 -4.01
C ASN A 68 -5.59 -5.92 -2.93
N TRP A 69 -6.60 -5.16 -3.38
CA TRP A 69 -7.61 -4.53 -2.53
C TRP A 69 -8.39 -5.55 -1.69
N GLU A 70 -8.68 -6.73 -2.24
CA GLU A 70 -9.39 -7.78 -1.55
C GLU A 70 -8.64 -8.22 -0.29
N ALA A 71 -7.37 -8.63 -0.43
CA ALA A 71 -6.55 -9.04 0.72
C ALA A 71 -6.37 -7.90 1.73
N ALA A 72 -6.18 -6.65 1.28
CA ALA A 72 -6.05 -5.50 2.17
C ALA A 72 -7.32 -5.31 3.02
N THR A 73 -8.49 -5.37 2.39
CA THR A 73 -9.77 -5.19 3.10
C THR A 73 -10.12 -6.38 3.99
N GLN A 74 -9.75 -7.60 3.61
CA GLN A 74 -9.93 -8.81 4.42
C GLN A 74 -8.99 -8.84 5.63
N ALA A 75 -7.74 -8.38 5.48
CA ALA A 75 -6.81 -8.23 6.58
C ALA A 75 -7.31 -7.16 7.56
N ALA A 76 -7.68 -5.98 7.05
CA ALA A 76 -8.24 -4.90 7.87
C ALA A 76 -9.50 -5.34 8.62
N SER A 77 -10.40 -6.10 7.98
CA SER A 77 -11.59 -6.59 8.66
C SER A 77 -11.28 -7.58 9.79
N ARG A 78 -10.20 -8.34 9.74
CA ARG A 78 -9.85 -9.27 10.83
C ARG A 78 -8.97 -8.65 11.91
N ALA A 79 -8.42 -7.47 11.66
CA ALA A 79 -7.53 -6.79 12.59
C ALA A 79 -8.26 -6.34 13.86
N ASP A 80 -7.58 -6.51 15.00
CA ASP A 80 -7.88 -5.86 16.29
C ASP A 80 -6.99 -4.62 16.52
N THR A 81 -5.91 -4.49 15.75
CA THR A 81 -4.89 -3.45 15.86
C THR A 81 -4.46 -2.98 14.48
N ILE A 82 -4.32 -1.66 14.30
CA ILE A 82 -3.74 -1.05 13.10
C ILE A 82 -2.56 -0.17 13.53
N LEU A 83 -1.38 -0.44 12.98
CA LEU A 83 -0.19 0.41 13.13
C LEU A 83 0.07 1.16 11.82
N CYS A 84 0.03 2.49 11.87
CA CYS A 84 0.36 3.36 10.75
C CYS A 84 1.77 3.93 10.93
N LEU A 85 2.66 3.67 9.97
CA LEU A 85 4.04 4.14 9.98
C LEU A 85 4.26 5.12 8.82
N GLY A 86 4.73 6.34 9.13
CA GLY A 86 5.26 7.27 8.14
C GLY A 86 4.27 7.75 7.07
N SER A 87 2.97 7.66 7.33
CA SER A 87 1.93 8.11 6.41
C SER A 87 1.19 9.31 6.97
N SER A 88 1.00 10.35 6.13
CA SER A 88 0.14 11.48 6.46
C SER A 88 -1.35 11.11 6.51
N LEU A 89 -1.72 9.91 6.06
CA LEU A 89 -3.09 9.40 5.92
C LEU A 89 -4.05 10.30 5.11
N LYS A 90 -3.56 11.33 4.42
CA LYS A 90 -4.39 12.29 3.66
C LYS A 90 -5.19 11.61 2.55
N VAL A 91 -4.61 10.60 1.90
CA VAL A 91 -5.27 9.76 0.91
C VAL A 91 -6.06 8.65 1.61
N LEU A 92 -5.38 7.89 2.48
CA LEU A 92 -5.94 6.70 3.13
C LEU A 92 -7.19 7.00 3.96
N LYS A 93 -7.35 8.21 4.51
CA LYS A 93 -8.56 8.60 5.26
C LYS A 93 -9.86 8.36 4.49
N LYS A 94 -9.81 8.39 3.15
CA LYS A 94 -10.96 8.18 2.26
C LYS A 94 -11.26 6.70 1.98
N TYR A 95 -10.53 5.75 2.58
CA TYR A 95 -10.72 4.31 2.35
C TYR A 95 -11.44 3.65 3.53
N PRO A 96 -12.78 3.78 3.65
CA PRO A 96 -13.53 3.37 4.85
C PRO A 96 -13.37 1.88 5.21
N ARG A 97 -13.16 1.02 4.21
CA ARG A 97 -12.96 -0.42 4.42
C ARG A 97 -11.66 -0.75 5.15
N LEU A 98 -10.61 0.05 5.00
CA LEU A 98 -9.35 -0.15 5.71
C LEU A 98 -9.42 0.25 7.19
N TRP A 99 -10.41 1.08 7.54
CA TRP A 99 -10.60 1.60 8.90
C TRP A 99 -11.80 0.97 9.63
N CYS A 100 -12.34 -0.12 9.08
CA CYS A 100 -13.51 -0.81 9.61
C CYS A 100 -14.68 0.13 9.93
N MET A 101 -14.92 1.15 9.09
CA MET A 101 -15.92 2.19 9.38
C MET A 101 -17.36 1.69 9.48
N THR A 102 -17.63 0.49 8.93
CA THR A 102 -18.93 -0.20 9.07
C THR A 102 -19.18 -0.77 10.46
N ARG A 103 -18.14 -0.83 11.32
CA ARG A 103 -18.26 -1.27 12.71
C ARG A 103 -18.57 -0.09 13.63
N PRO A 104 -19.33 -0.33 14.73
CA PRO A 104 -19.47 0.68 15.78
C PRO A 104 -18.09 1.03 16.35
N PRO A 105 -17.85 2.30 16.79
CA PRO A 105 -16.54 2.75 17.26
C PRO A 105 -15.89 1.82 18.29
N SER A 106 -16.66 1.27 19.23
CA SER A 106 -16.20 0.33 20.26
C SER A 106 -15.69 -1.02 19.74
N ARG A 107 -16.00 -1.38 18.50
CA ARG A 107 -15.56 -2.63 17.84
C ARG A 107 -14.57 -2.39 16.70
N ARG A 108 -14.06 -1.17 16.56
CA ARG A 108 -12.99 -0.85 15.60
C ARG A 108 -11.64 -1.27 16.16
N PRO A 109 -10.67 -1.62 15.31
CA PRO A 109 -9.33 -1.93 15.76
C PRO A 109 -8.68 -0.73 16.45
N ARG A 110 -7.82 -0.99 17.44
CA ARG A 110 -7.02 0.04 18.10
C ARG A 110 -6.03 0.61 17.09
N LEU A 111 -6.08 1.92 16.89
CA LEU A 111 -5.22 2.62 15.94
C LEU A 111 -4.00 3.21 16.65
N TYR A 112 -2.81 2.87 16.15
CA TYR A 112 -1.53 3.42 16.59
C TYR A 112 -0.88 4.14 15.42
N ILE A 113 -0.36 5.34 15.66
CA ILE A 113 0.21 6.18 14.59
C ILE A 113 1.62 6.60 14.98
N VAL A 114 2.59 6.33 14.10
CA VAL A 114 3.94 6.87 14.17
C VAL A 114 4.15 7.79 12.97
N ASN A 115 4.16 9.09 13.22
CA ASN A 115 4.39 10.08 12.18
C ASN A 115 4.92 11.38 12.79
N LEU A 116 5.88 12.02 12.11
CA LEU A 116 6.42 13.31 12.55
C LEU A 116 5.36 14.43 12.52
N GLN A 117 4.49 14.39 11.51
CA GLN A 117 3.48 15.42 11.26
C GLN A 117 2.09 15.01 11.75
N TRP A 118 1.18 15.99 11.79
CA TRP A 118 -0.25 15.76 12.01
C TRP A 118 -0.87 14.79 10.99
N THR A 119 -1.83 13.98 11.43
CA THR A 119 -2.65 13.13 10.55
C THR A 119 -4.15 13.35 10.79
N PRO A 120 -5.00 13.17 9.77
CA PRO A 120 -6.45 13.31 9.88
C PRO A 120 -7.14 12.22 10.72
N LYS A 121 -6.39 11.31 11.35
CA LYS A 121 -6.92 10.26 12.24
C LYS A 121 -6.31 10.30 13.64
N ASP A 122 -5.60 11.36 13.98
CA ASP A 122 -4.97 11.52 15.30
C ASP A 122 -6.01 11.37 16.43
N ASP A 123 -7.18 12.00 16.29
CA ASP A 123 -8.27 11.94 17.29
C ASP A 123 -8.89 10.53 17.47
N TRP A 124 -8.62 9.61 16.54
CA TRP A 124 -9.09 8.22 16.62
C TRP A 124 -7.99 7.26 17.09
N ALA A 125 -6.75 7.73 17.19
CA ALA A 125 -5.63 6.91 17.60
C ALA A 125 -5.67 6.67 19.12
N ALA A 126 -5.46 5.42 19.52
CA ALA A 126 -5.23 5.07 20.91
C ALA A 126 -3.89 5.64 21.42
N LEU A 127 -2.90 5.73 20.51
CA LEU A 127 -1.62 6.36 20.78
C LEU A 127 -1.05 6.93 19.48
N LYS A 128 -0.53 8.15 19.58
CA LYS A 128 0.25 8.79 18.52
C LYS A 128 1.66 9.09 19.03
N LEU A 129 2.66 8.64 18.28
CA LEU A 129 4.06 8.91 18.51
C LEU A 129 4.60 9.87 17.46
N HIS A 130 5.10 11.00 17.92
CA HIS A 130 5.78 12.00 17.10
C HIS A 130 7.28 11.67 17.01
N GLY A 131 7.64 10.69 16.18
CA GLY A 131 9.01 10.21 16.05
C GLY A 131 9.33 9.66 14.67
N LYS A 132 10.62 9.46 14.40
CA LYS A 132 11.07 8.75 13.19
C LYS A 132 10.68 7.28 13.33
N CYS A 133 10.15 6.69 12.26
CA CYS A 133 9.70 5.30 12.28
C CYS A 133 10.83 4.34 12.66
N ASP A 134 12.05 4.54 12.14
CA ASP A 134 13.18 3.66 12.47
C ASP A 134 13.53 3.68 13.97
N ASP A 135 13.47 4.85 14.61
CA ASP A 135 13.79 4.98 16.04
C ASP A 135 12.72 4.27 16.88
N VAL A 136 11.45 4.48 16.56
CA VAL A 136 10.32 3.82 17.24
C VAL A 136 10.35 2.31 17.02
N MET A 137 10.59 1.85 15.79
CA MET A 137 10.63 0.43 15.46
C MET A 137 11.84 -0.26 16.10
N ARG A 138 13.00 0.41 16.22
CA ARG A 138 14.15 -0.14 16.97
C ARG A 138 13.81 -0.39 18.43
N LEU A 139 13.21 0.60 19.12
CA LEU A 139 12.78 0.43 20.51
C LEU A 139 11.71 -0.64 20.67
N LEU A 140 10.75 -0.70 19.74
CA LEU A 140 9.71 -1.73 19.75
C LEU A 140 10.28 -3.14 19.55
N MET A 141 11.24 -3.30 18.64
CA MET A 141 11.88 -4.60 18.39
C MET A 141 12.68 -5.06 19.62
N ASP A 142 13.39 -4.14 20.28
CA ASP A 142 14.12 -4.41 21.53
C ASP A 142 13.17 -4.85 22.67
N GLU A 143 12.06 -4.13 22.89
CA GLU A 143 11.04 -4.48 23.86
C GLU A 143 10.39 -5.85 23.58
N LEU A 144 10.24 -6.21 22.30
CA LEU A 144 9.73 -7.52 21.88
C LEU A 144 10.77 -8.64 21.94
N GLY A 145 12.05 -8.33 22.22
CA GLY A 145 13.14 -9.29 22.16
C GLY A 145 13.39 -9.85 20.75
N LEU A 146 13.13 -9.05 19.71
CA LEU A 146 13.28 -9.43 18.30
C LEU A 146 14.46 -8.72 17.66
N GLU A 147 15.35 -9.49 17.02
CA GLU A 147 16.45 -8.92 16.23
C GLU A 147 15.96 -8.38 14.88
N ILE A 148 16.52 -7.24 14.46
CA ILE A 148 16.28 -6.69 13.12
C ILE A 148 17.25 -7.37 12.13
N PRO A 149 16.75 -8.16 11.16
CA PRO A 149 17.62 -8.89 10.25
C PRO A 149 18.35 -7.96 9.27
N PRO A 150 19.59 -8.27 8.85
CA PRO A 150 20.26 -7.55 7.77
C PRO A 150 19.55 -7.78 6.44
N TYR A 151 19.53 -6.75 5.59
CA TYR A 151 18.94 -6.85 4.26
C TYR A 151 19.93 -7.48 3.27
N SER A 152 19.55 -8.61 2.65
CA SER A 152 20.26 -9.18 1.50
C SER A 152 19.64 -8.68 0.22
N ARG A 153 20.45 -8.05 -0.64
CA ARG A 153 20.05 -7.68 -2.00
C ARG A 153 20.09 -8.87 -2.94
#